data_AF-A0A2H0R5E7-F1
#
_entry.id   AF-A0A2H0R5E7-F1
#
_cell.length_a   1.000
_cell.length_b   1.000
_cell.length_c   1.000
_cell.angle_alpha   90.00
_cell.angle_beta   90.00
_cell.angle_gamma   90.00
#
_symmetry.space_group_name_H-M   'P 1'
#
loop_
_entity.id
_entity.type
_entity.pdbx_description
1 polymer ?
#
loop_
_entity_poly.entity_id
_entity_poly.type
_entity_poly.pdbx_seq_one_letter_code
_entity_poly.pdbx_strand_id
1 'polypeptide(L)'
;MSNQFWTNFFRKDLNLGNRWWHRLFLVIFFFSFAWSLYMMSNDLFADNHPYVPQWKIVDSVDERLTSEVKQIRDLKKIGEKVEEKGRSYVLNPATDMSSLYDDFYCSTDIKNKISEIQGRSGIANLYLNRKSVSVETFTDYVRNNDIKCLIPDAYTSYGTNGKIDGKVSFLEPLGPNTLYGKDLVFYEKSNLFTAFYVSKMFLLTVAVFAGIAIAYYKIFLYVIFGKRKENI
;
A
#
# COMPACT_ATOMS: atom_id res chain seq x y z
N MET A 1 -20.55 -12.50 29.42
CA MET A 1 -20.52 -13.96 29.13
C MET A 1 -19.89 -14.65 30.33
N SER A 2 -20.64 -15.52 31.03
CA SER A 2 -20.17 -16.10 32.29
C SER A 2 -19.05 -17.12 32.06
N ASN A 3 -18.01 -17.08 32.89
CA ASN A 3 -16.95 -18.10 32.96
C ASN A 3 -17.51 -19.52 33.12
N GLN A 4 -18.74 -19.66 33.64
CA GLN A 4 -19.48 -20.91 33.73
C GLN A 4 -19.65 -21.64 32.40
N PHE A 5 -19.82 -20.94 31.27
CA PHE A 5 -19.92 -21.58 29.96
C PHE A 5 -18.62 -22.29 29.59
N TRP A 6 -17.48 -21.59 29.69
CA TRP A 6 -16.16 -22.14 29.38
C TRP A 6 -15.76 -23.26 30.35
N THR A 7 -15.99 -23.11 31.66
CA THR A 7 -15.69 -24.18 32.63
C THR A 7 -16.56 -25.41 32.43
N ASN A 8 -17.84 -25.25 32.08
CA ASN A 8 -18.72 -26.40 31.81
C ASN A 8 -18.40 -27.05 30.45
N PHE A 9 -17.96 -26.26 29.47
CA PHE A 9 -17.51 -26.72 28.15
C PHE A 9 -16.32 -27.67 28.28
N PHE A 10 -15.22 -27.26 28.93
CA PHE A 10 -14.04 -28.12 29.10
C PHE A 10 -14.31 -29.34 29.99
N ARG A 11 -15.16 -29.22 31.02
CA ARG A 11 -15.40 -30.30 32.00
C ARG A 11 -16.27 -31.44 31.46
N LYS A 12 -17.22 -31.16 30.57
CA LYS A 12 -18.05 -32.21 29.92
C LYS A 12 -17.33 -32.89 28.76
N ASP A 13 -16.57 -32.15 27.95
CA ASP A 13 -15.95 -32.70 26.73
C ASP A 13 -14.66 -33.50 26.99
N LEU A 14 -13.86 -33.13 28.00
CA LEU A 14 -12.72 -33.97 28.43
C LEU A 14 -13.17 -35.34 28.98
N ASN A 15 -14.44 -35.45 29.38
CA ASN A 15 -15.01 -36.63 30.04
C ASN A 15 -15.98 -37.44 29.15
N LEU A 16 -15.90 -37.28 27.82
CA LEU A 16 -16.53 -38.17 26.84
C LEU A 16 -15.84 -39.55 26.88
N GLY A 17 -16.26 -40.39 27.82
CA GLY A 17 -15.69 -41.71 28.13
C GLY A 17 -15.26 -42.52 26.89
N ASN A 18 -14.02 -43.03 26.93
CA ASN A 18 -13.35 -43.85 25.92
C ASN A 18 -13.18 -43.28 24.49
N ARG A 19 -13.57 -42.05 24.20
CA ARG A 19 -13.47 -41.47 22.84
C ARG A 19 -12.17 -40.70 22.65
N TRP A 20 -11.05 -41.44 22.61
CA TRP A 20 -9.71 -40.89 22.42
C TRP A 20 -9.59 -39.99 21.17
N TRP A 21 -10.33 -40.31 20.11
CA TRP A 21 -10.34 -39.54 18.86
C TRP A 21 -10.83 -38.10 19.06
N HIS A 22 -11.79 -37.85 19.96
CA HIS A 22 -12.28 -36.50 20.24
C HIS A 22 -11.23 -35.63 20.94
N ARG A 23 -10.49 -36.22 21.88
CA ARG A 23 -9.34 -35.56 22.53
C ARG A 23 -8.25 -35.24 21.51
N LEU A 24 -7.99 -36.16 20.57
CA LEU A 24 -7.05 -35.93 19.48
C LEU A 24 -7.48 -34.77 18.57
N PHE A 25 -8.75 -34.70 18.16
CA PHE A 25 -9.25 -33.57 17.37
C PHE A 25 -9.13 -32.24 18.11
N LEU A 26 -9.38 -32.20 19.41
CA LEU A 26 -9.23 -31.00 20.22
C LEU A 26 -7.77 -30.54 20.28
N VAL A 27 -6.82 -31.48 20.44
CA VAL A 27 -5.38 -31.18 20.37
C VAL A 27 -4.99 -30.64 18.99
N ILE A 28 -5.43 -31.30 17.91
CA ILE A 28 -5.16 -30.84 16.53
C ILE A 28 -5.74 -29.45 16.31
N PHE A 29 -6.97 -29.19 16.78
CA PHE A 29 -7.62 -27.89 16.63
C PHE A 29 -6.82 -26.76 17.29
N PHE A 30 -6.39 -26.95 18.55
CA PHE A 30 -5.58 -25.95 19.25
C PHE A 30 -4.21 -25.77 18.60
N PHE A 31 -3.58 -26.86 18.15
CA PHE A 31 -2.31 -26.78 17.44
C PHE A 31 -2.45 -26.03 16.11
N SER A 32 -3.47 -26.33 15.32
CA SER A 32 -3.76 -25.62 14.06
C SER A 32 -4.09 -24.15 14.30
N PHE A 33 -4.81 -23.81 15.37
CA PHE A 33 -5.10 -22.42 15.73
C PHE A 33 -3.82 -21.66 16.11
N ALA A 34 -3.00 -22.24 17.00
CA ALA A 34 -1.72 -21.67 17.39
C ALA A 34 -0.78 -21.52 16.19
N TRP A 35 -0.72 -22.53 15.31
CA TRP A 35 0.05 -22.48 14.07
C TRP A 35 -0.44 -21.38 13.13
N SER A 36 -1.76 -21.22 12.96
CA SER A 36 -2.35 -20.15 12.14
C SER A 36 -2.02 -18.76 12.70
N LEU A 37 -2.05 -18.58 14.02
CA LEU A 37 -1.65 -17.32 14.67
C LEU A 37 -0.15 -17.07 14.50
N TYR A 38 0.68 -18.10 14.61
CA TYR A 38 2.13 -18.01 14.39
C TYR A 38 2.46 -17.62 12.94
N MET A 39 1.86 -18.28 11.95
CA MET A 39 2.03 -17.94 10.54
C MET A 39 1.55 -16.51 10.25
N MET A 40 0.38 -16.12 10.77
CA MET A 40 -0.12 -14.75 10.63
C MET A 40 0.84 -13.74 11.25
N SER A 41 1.39 -14.02 12.45
CA SER A 41 2.38 -13.16 13.09
C SER A 41 3.65 -13.05 12.26
N ASN A 42 4.16 -14.18 11.74
CA ASN A 42 5.34 -14.17 10.88
C ASN A 42 5.09 -13.34 9.61
N ASP A 43 3.94 -13.50 8.95
CA ASP A 43 3.63 -12.74 7.74
C ASP A 43 3.39 -11.24 8.01
N LEU A 44 2.87 -10.90 9.20
CA LEU A 44 2.62 -9.52 9.64
C LEU A 44 3.83 -8.83 10.25
N PHE A 45 4.90 -9.54 10.60
CA PHE A 45 6.08 -8.94 11.26
C PHE A 45 7.41 -9.39 10.66
N ALA A 46 7.39 -10.12 9.54
CA ALA A 46 8.60 -10.47 8.83
C ALA A 46 9.28 -9.21 8.27
N ASP A 47 10.58 -9.07 8.54
CA ASP A 47 11.42 -7.95 8.12
C ASP A 47 11.45 -7.73 6.59
N ASN A 48 11.13 -8.78 5.82
CA ASN A 48 11.14 -8.77 4.35
C ASN A 48 9.73 -8.71 3.72
N HIS A 49 8.66 -8.53 4.51
CA HIS A 49 7.30 -8.61 4.01
C HIS A 49 6.61 -7.23 3.97
N PRO A 50 6.28 -6.69 2.78
CA PRO A 50 5.94 -5.29 2.59
C PRO A 50 4.45 -4.99 2.84
N TYR A 51 3.77 -5.60 3.82
CA TYR A 51 2.30 -5.45 3.97
C TYR A 51 1.82 -4.81 5.27
N VAL A 52 2.71 -4.48 6.19
CA VAL A 52 2.32 -4.15 7.56
C VAL A 52 1.96 -2.67 7.75
N PRO A 53 2.83 -1.70 7.40
CA PRO A 53 2.49 -0.32 7.63
C PRO A 53 1.36 0.10 6.71
N GLN A 54 0.23 0.46 7.31
CA GLN A 54 -0.88 1.07 6.60
C GLN A 54 -0.64 2.56 6.49
N TRP A 55 -0.82 3.09 5.30
CA TRP A 55 -0.58 4.49 5.00
C TRP A 55 -1.90 5.23 4.92
N LYS A 56 -1.92 6.46 5.44
CA LYS A 56 -3.07 7.37 5.29
C LYS A 56 -2.63 8.57 4.48
N ILE A 57 -3.54 9.10 3.68
CA ILE A 57 -3.35 10.35 2.97
C ILE A 57 -3.28 11.48 4.01
N VAL A 58 -2.30 12.36 3.86
CA VAL A 58 -2.15 13.56 4.69
C VAL A 58 -2.54 14.79 3.88
N ASP A 59 -1.81 15.06 2.81
CA ASP A 59 -2.03 16.22 1.93
C ASP A 59 -1.83 15.81 0.47
N SER A 60 -2.41 16.58 -0.44
CA SER A 60 -2.04 16.56 -1.85
C SER A 60 -0.70 17.27 -2.10
N VAL A 61 -0.04 16.95 -3.21
CA VAL A 61 1.14 17.71 -3.66
C VAL A 61 0.78 19.17 -3.85
N ASP A 62 -0.35 19.45 -4.51
CA ASP A 62 -0.86 20.79 -4.80
C ASP A 62 -1.01 21.67 -3.55
N GLU A 63 -1.48 21.12 -2.43
CA GLU A 63 -1.63 21.84 -1.16
C GLU A 63 -0.29 22.29 -0.55
N ARG A 64 0.82 21.65 -0.92
CA ARG A 64 2.17 21.96 -0.42
C ARG A 64 3.01 22.77 -1.39
N LEU A 65 2.51 23.03 -2.61
CA LEU A 65 3.24 23.80 -3.59
C LEU A 65 3.34 25.28 -3.19
N THR A 66 4.47 25.88 -3.54
CA THR A 66 4.68 27.33 -3.46
C THR A 66 5.06 27.87 -4.84
N SER A 67 5.20 29.19 -4.95
CA SER A 67 5.70 29.84 -6.17
C SER A 67 7.18 29.59 -6.45
N GLU A 68 7.91 29.01 -5.49
CA GLU A 68 9.30 28.59 -5.68
C GLU A 68 9.36 27.23 -6.37
N VAL A 69 10.42 27.01 -7.14
CA VAL A 69 10.71 25.70 -7.72
C VAL A 69 11.29 24.80 -6.65
N LYS A 70 10.60 23.69 -6.37
CA LYS A 70 11.04 22.64 -5.44
C LYS A 70 10.87 21.27 -6.07
N GLN A 71 11.71 20.30 -5.68
CA GLN A 71 11.44 18.91 -6.03
C GLN A 71 10.40 18.32 -5.06
N ILE A 72 9.65 17.30 -5.47
CA ILE A 72 8.69 16.64 -4.57
C ILE A 72 9.37 16.09 -3.30
N ARG A 73 10.62 15.61 -3.40
CA ARG A 73 11.39 15.19 -2.21
C ARG A 73 11.56 16.31 -1.17
N ASP A 74 11.61 17.56 -1.60
CA ASP A 74 11.79 18.72 -0.71
C ASP A 74 10.47 19.12 -0.04
N LEU A 75 9.33 18.70 -0.61
CA LEU A 75 7.98 18.89 -0.07
C LEU A 75 7.56 17.77 0.88
N LYS A 76 8.27 16.64 0.82
CA LYS A 76 8.03 15.43 1.60
C LYS A 76 8.57 15.61 3.02
N LYS A 77 7.75 15.36 4.04
CA LYS A 77 8.22 15.30 5.43
C LYS A 77 8.88 13.96 5.69
N ILE A 78 9.70 13.89 6.73
CA ILE A 78 10.41 12.67 7.11
C ILE A 78 9.39 11.54 7.38
N GLY A 79 9.57 10.41 6.70
CA GLY A 79 8.72 9.22 6.86
C GLY A 79 7.42 9.24 6.05
N GLU A 80 7.20 10.26 5.22
CA GLU A 80 6.13 10.27 4.23
C GLU A 80 6.55 9.64 2.91
N LYS A 81 5.57 9.15 2.16
CA LYS A 81 5.71 8.69 0.79
C LYS A 81 4.85 9.52 -0.14
N VAL A 82 5.23 9.61 -1.41
CA VAL A 82 4.42 10.24 -2.46
C VAL A 82 4.00 9.18 -3.47
N GLU A 83 2.70 9.10 -3.74
CA GLU A 83 2.11 8.17 -4.69
C GLU A 83 0.84 8.77 -5.32
N GLU A 84 0.37 8.14 -6.40
CA GLU A 84 -0.93 8.48 -6.99
C GLU A 84 -2.08 8.20 -5.98
N LYS A 85 -2.99 9.16 -5.83
CA LYS A 85 -4.23 8.96 -5.06
C LYS A 85 -5.03 7.78 -5.60
N GLY A 86 -5.49 6.93 -4.69
CA GLY A 86 -6.37 5.81 -5.02
C GLY A 86 -5.68 4.62 -5.69
N ARG A 87 -4.33 4.62 -5.84
CA ARG A 87 -3.62 3.38 -6.15
C ARG A 87 -3.86 2.38 -5.03
N SER A 88 -4.51 1.26 -5.36
CA SER A 88 -4.79 0.13 -4.47
C SER A 88 -3.52 -0.56 -3.96
N TYR A 89 -2.38 -0.29 -4.59
CA TYR A 89 -1.06 -0.78 -4.23
C TYR A 89 -0.11 0.39 -4.00
N VAL A 90 -0.46 1.34 -3.11
CA VAL A 90 0.60 2.04 -2.38
C VAL A 90 1.41 0.91 -1.75
N LEU A 91 2.58 0.62 -2.30
CA LEU A 91 3.40 -0.45 -1.79
C LEU A 91 3.58 -0.14 -0.29
N ASN A 92 3.40 -1.14 0.57
CA ASN A 92 3.56 -1.00 2.02
C ASN A 92 4.98 -1.44 2.48
N PRO A 93 6.09 -1.20 1.75
CA PRO A 93 7.39 -1.63 2.25
C PRO A 93 7.68 -0.86 3.53
N ALA A 94 8.32 -1.57 4.45
CA ALA A 94 8.76 -1.03 5.73
C ALA A 94 9.72 0.16 5.52
N THR A 95 10.50 0.11 4.44
CA THR A 95 11.47 1.13 4.05
C THR A 95 10.87 2.25 3.22
N ASP A 96 11.47 3.42 3.37
CA ASP A 96 11.21 4.59 2.56
C ASP A 96 12.03 4.45 1.27
N MET A 97 11.46 3.80 0.26
CA MET A 97 12.09 3.76 -1.06
C MET A 97 11.90 5.12 -1.72
N SER A 98 12.94 5.64 -2.39
CA SER A 98 12.79 6.89 -3.14
C SER A 98 11.69 6.68 -4.18
N SER A 99 10.68 7.53 -4.13
CA SER A 99 9.57 7.42 -5.06
C SER A 99 10.05 7.82 -6.45
N LEU A 100 9.47 7.21 -7.48
CA LEU A 100 9.66 7.67 -8.86
C LEU A 100 9.34 9.17 -9.00
N TYR A 101 8.42 9.68 -8.18
CA TYR A 101 8.00 11.08 -8.22
C TYR A 101 8.93 12.04 -7.45
N ASP A 102 9.87 11.54 -6.64
CA ASP A 102 10.70 12.37 -5.76
C ASP A 102 11.52 13.43 -6.53
N ASP A 103 11.85 13.19 -7.79
CA ASP A 103 12.67 14.07 -8.64
C ASP A 103 11.86 15.11 -9.42
N PHE A 104 10.53 15.07 -9.36
CA PHE A 104 9.68 15.97 -10.14
C PHE A 104 9.83 17.40 -9.61
N TYR A 105 10.00 18.36 -10.52
CA TYR A 105 10.10 19.77 -10.18
C TYR A 105 8.71 20.39 -10.22
N CYS A 106 8.24 20.93 -9.10
CA CYS A 106 6.90 21.48 -8.97
C CYS A 106 6.92 22.93 -8.49
N SER A 107 5.91 23.69 -8.93
CA SER A 107 5.66 25.07 -8.49
C SER A 107 4.25 25.52 -8.89
N THR A 108 3.63 26.40 -8.11
CA THR A 108 2.36 27.06 -8.50
C THR A 108 2.54 28.05 -9.65
N ASP A 109 3.78 28.46 -9.95
CA ASP A 109 4.11 29.36 -11.06
C ASP A 109 5.08 28.74 -12.07
N ILE A 110 4.99 27.41 -12.26
CA ILE A 110 5.98 26.65 -13.03
C ILE A 110 6.13 27.14 -14.48
N LYS A 111 5.06 27.67 -15.07
CA LYS A 111 5.04 28.28 -16.40
C LYS A 111 6.08 29.40 -16.56
N ASN A 112 6.33 30.19 -15.51
CA ASN A 112 7.30 31.28 -15.55
C ASN A 112 8.71 30.84 -15.09
N LYS A 113 8.88 29.55 -14.80
CA LYS A 113 10.07 28.98 -14.15
C LYS A 113 10.79 27.94 -14.99
N ILE A 114 10.36 27.68 -16.22
CA ILE A 114 10.95 26.67 -17.11
C ILE A 114 12.46 26.84 -17.27
N SER A 115 12.94 28.05 -17.58
CA SER A 115 14.38 28.31 -17.75
C SER A 115 15.17 28.15 -16.45
N GLU A 116 14.58 28.55 -15.31
CA GLU A 116 15.19 28.36 -13.98
C GLU A 116 15.36 26.85 -13.68
N ILE A 117 14.32 26.07 -13.97
CA ILE A 117 14.30 24.62 -13.79
C ILE A 117 15.35 23.95 -14.69
N GLN A 118 15.46 24.34 -15.97
CA GLN A 118 16.48 23.82 -16.88
C GLN A 118 17.90 24.06 -16.35
N GLY A 119 18.16 25.26 -15.81
CA GLY A 119 19.43 25.60 -15.19
C GLY A 119 19.77 24.76 -13.96
N ARG A 120 18.79 24.49 -13.09
CA ARG A 120 18.98 23.68 -11.87
C ARG A 120 19.12 22.19 -12.14
N SER A 121 18.37 21.67 -13.10
CA SER A 121 18.31 20.25 -13.43
C SER A 121 19.40 19.78 -14.39
N GLY A 122 20.06 20.71 -15.10
CA GLY A 122 20.97 20.38 -16.21
C GLY A 122 20.25 19.92 -17.49
N ILE A 123 18.92 20.09 -17.56
CA ILE A 123 18.09 19.71 -18.70
C ILE A 123 18.20 20.75 -19.81
N ALA A 124 18.87 20.39 -20.89
CA ALA A 124 19.07 21.28 -22.03
C ALA A 124 17.91 21.29 -23.05
N ASN A 125 17.11 20.21 -23.13
CA ASN A 125 16.11 20.05 -24.18
C ASN A 125 14.70 19.84 -23.63
N LEU A 126 13.73 20.47 -24.30
CA LEU A 126 12.31 20.38 -23.99
C LEU A 126 11.61 19.63 -25.12
N TYR A 127 10.73 18.68 -24.79
CA TYR A 127 10.04 17.87 -25.78
C TYR A 127 8.53 17.94 -25.62
N LEU A 128 7.83 18.08 -26.75
CA LEU A 128 6.39 17.87 -26.88
C LEU A 128 6.15 16.97 -28.09
N ASN A 129 5.26 15.98 -27.98
CA ASN A 129 4.96 15.02 -29.03
C ASN A 129 6.21 14.40 -29.68
N ARG A 130 7.21 14.06 -28.84
CA ARG A 130 8.51 13.48 -29.23
C ARG A 130 9.36 14.39 -30.14
N LYS A 131 9.07 15.69 -30.20
CA LYS A 131 9.86 16.68 -30.93
C LYS A 131 10.45 17.70 -29.97
N SER A 132 11.69 18.13 -30.23
CA SER A 132 12.30 19.22 -29.49
C SER A 132 11.56 20.52 -29.80
N VAL A 133 11.27 21.32 -28.78
CA VAL A 133 10.53 22.58 -28.88
C VAL A 133 11.27 23.72 -28.19
N SER A 134 10.92 24.96 -28.53
CA SER A 134 11.45 26.14 -27.85
C SER A 134 10.88 26.26 -26.42
N VAL A 135 11.55 27.05 -25.59
CA VAL A 135 11.09 27.36 -24.22
C VAL A 135 9.72 28.03 -24.25
N GLU A 136 9.47 28.92 -25.20
CA GLU A 136 8.19 29.61 -25.36
C GLU A 136 7.07 28.62 -25.68
N THR A 137 7.29 27.74 -26.66
CA THR A 137 6.30 26.72 -27.06
C THR A 137 5.97 25.79 -25.89
N PHE A 138 6.99 25.36 -25.13
CA PHE A 138 6.81 24.52 -23.95
C PHE A 138 6.07 25.26 -22.82
N THR A 139 6.41 26.53 -22.61
CA THR A 139 5.77 27.39 -21.59
C THR A 139 4.29 27.62 -21.90
N ASP A 140 3.95 27.87 -23.17
CA ASP A 140 2.57 27.96 -23.63
C ASP A 140 1.81 26.66 -23.35
N TYR A 141 2.42 25.52 -23.65
CA TYR A 141 1.84 24.21 -23.36
C TYR A 141 1.58 24.01 -21.86
N VAL A 142 2.58 24.28 -21.01
CA VAL A 142 2.48 24.18 -19.55
C VAL A 142 1.34 25.05 -19.02
N ARG A 143 1.26 26.29 -19.49
CA ARG A 143 0.23 27.25 -19.10
C ARG A 143 -1.17 26.83 -19.57
N ASN A 144 -1.32 26.36 -20.81
CA ASN A 144 -2.61 26.01 -21.38
C ASN A 144 -3.23 24.75 -20.75
N ASN A 145 -2.40 23.89 -20.14
CA ASN A 145 -2.84 22.66 -19.49
C ASN A 145 -2.79 22.72 -17.95
N ASP A 146 -2.54 23.89 -17.36
CA ASP A 146 -2.41 24.10 -15.90
C ASP A 146 -1.47 23.08 -15.22
N ILE A 147 -0.35 22.78 -15.89
CA ILE A 147 0.65 21.85 -15.35
C ILE A 147 1.38 22.53 -14.21
N LYS A 148 1.51 21.84 -13.06
CA LYS A 148 2.23 22.34 -11.86
C LYS A 148 3.50 21.59 -11.54
N CYS A 149 3.73 20.44 -12.17
CA CYS A 149 4.91 19.59 -11.97
C CYS A 149 5.48 19.15 -13.32
N LEU A 150 6.81 19.22 -13.44
CA LEU A 150 7.56 18.76 -14.61
C LEU A 150 8.38 17.52 -14.26
N ILE A 151 8.37 16.57 -15.19
CA ILE A 151 8.98 15.25 -15.03
C ILE A 151 10.33 15.25 -15.72
N PRO A 152 11.45 15.23 -14.97
CA PRO A 152 12.74 14.98 -15.58
C PRO A 152 12.77 13.53 -16.07
N ASP A 153 13.13 13.35 -17.33
CA ASP A 153 13.25 12.07 -17.98
C ASP A 153 14.68 11.90 -18.47
N ALA A 154 15.43 11.12 -17.71
CA ALA A 154 16.80 10.79 -18.02
C ALA A 154 16.85 9.58 -18.96
N TYR A 155 16.53 9.77 -20.24
CA TYR A 155 16.97 8.81 -21.25
C TYR A 155 18.41 9.10 -21.66
N THR A 156 19.28 8.11 -21.50
CA THR A 156 20.63 8.15 -22.07
C THR A 156 20.53 8.09 -23.60
N SER A 157 20.53 9.25 -24.27
CA SER A 157 20.75 9.31 -25.71
C SER A 157 22.25 9.33 -26.01
N TYR A 158 22.69 8.47 -26.93
CA TYR A 158 24.04 8.51 -27.47
C TYR A 158 24.03 9.35 -28.74
N GLY A 159 24.91 10.35 -28.81
CA GLY A 159 25.14 11.09 -30.05
C GLY A 159 25.71 10.18 -31.14
N THR A 160 25.64 10.61 -32.40
CA THR A 160 26.20 9.91 -33.58
C THR A 160 27.69 9.53 -33.47
N ASN A 161 28.40 10.16 -32.55
CA ASN A 161 29.81 10.02 -32.24
C ASN A 161 30.07 9.17 -30.97
N GLY A 162 29.05 8.45 -30.46
CA GLY A 162 29.18 7.53 -29.33
C GLY A 162 29.37 8.19 -27.96
N LYS A 163 29.41 9.53 -27.92
CA LYS A 163 29.37 10.29 -26.66
C LYS A 163 27.98 10.18 -26.06
N ILE A 164 27.93 10.00 -24.74
CA ILE A 164 26.72 10.20 -23.95
C ILE A 164 26.32 11.66 -24.16
N ASP A 165 25.30 11.88 -25.00
CA ASP A 165 24.66 13.17 -25.19
C ASP A 165 23.51 13.22 -24.21
N GLY A 166 23.82 12.91 -22.93
CA GLY A 166 22.85 12.65 -21.86
C GLY A 166 21.92 13.83 -21.71
N LYS A 167 20.80 13.77 -22.41
CA LYS A 167 19.82 14.84 -22.45
C LYS A 167 18.67 14.34 -21.62
N VAL A 168 18.80 14.55 -20.30
CA VAL A 168 17.65 14.60 -19.43
C VAL A 168 16.67 15.58 -20.10
N SER A 169 15.46 15.12 -20.37
CA SER A 169 14.43 15.86 -21.11
C SER A 169 13.21 16.01 -20.21
N PHE A 170 12.37 17.00 -20.45
CA PHE A 170 11.05 16.99 -19.83
C PHE A 170 10.11 16.17 -20.71
N LEU A 171 9.51 15.11 -20.14
CA LEU A 171 8.44 14.38 -20.82
C LEU A 171 7.26 15.31 -21.02
N GLU A 172 6.61 15.22 -22.18
CA GLU A 172 5.28 15.76 -22.36
C GLU A 172 4.38 15.20 -21.24
N PRO A 173 3.69 16.06 -20.48
CA PRO A 173 2.61 15.63 -19.59
C PRO A 173 1.47 15.05 -20.43
N LEU A 174 1.57 13.77 -20.80
CA LEU A 174 0.71 13.14 -21.81
C LEU A 174 -0.77 13.10 -21.38
N GLY A 175 -1.56 14.06 -21.88
CA GLY A 175 -3.00 13.94 -22.19
C GLY A 175 -4.01 13.89 -21.02
N PRO A 176 -5.33 13.96 -21.30
CA PRO A 176 -6.39 14.21 -20.32
C PRO A 176 -6.65 13.08 -19.30
N ASN A 177 -5.98 11.93 -19.42
CA ASN A 177 -5.98 10.82 -18.47
C ASN A 177 -4.55 10.55 -17.98
N THR A 178 -3.85 11.62 -17.65
CA THR A 178 -2.44 11.63 -17.26
C THR A 178 -2.14 10.61 -16.15
N LEU A 179 -1.21 9.70 -16.40
CA LEU A 179 -0.49 8.93 -15.37
C LEU A 179 0.17 9.83 -14.30
N TYR A 180 0.34 11.13 -14.58
CA TYR A 180 1.07 12.08 -13.74
C TYR A 180 0.31 13.36 -13.36
N GLY A 181 -0.96 13.46 -13.74
CA GLY A 181 -1.92 14.50 -13.33
C GLY A 181 -3.12 13.88 -12.60
N LYS A 182 -2.98 12.64 -12.12
CA LYS A 182 -3.74 12.19 -10.95
C LYS A 182 -3.20 12.95 -9.74
N ASP A 183 -4.08 13.31 -8.81
CA ASP A 183 -3.73 13.88 -7.51
C ASP A 183 -2.59 13.07 -6.88
N LEU A 184 -1.35 13.54 -6.99
CA LEU A 184 -0.26 12.98 -6.19
C LEU A 184 -0.55 13.41 -4.75
N VAL A 185 -0.43 12.45 -3.84
CA VAL A 185 -0.69 12.71 -2.43
C VAL A 185 0.44 12.17 -1.58
N PHE A 186 0.69 12.88 -0.49
CA PHE A 186 1.58 12.44 0.56
C PHE A 186 0.85 11.49 1.48
N TYR A 187 1.52 10.39 1.78
CA TYR A 187 1.07 9.33 2.65
C TYR A 187 1.97 9.28 3.88
N GLU A 188 1.40 9.19 5.07
CA GLU A 188 2.15 8.91 6.29
C GLU A 188 1.75 7.57 6.90
N LYS A 189 2.69 6.93 7.61
CA LYS A 189 2.41 5.70 8.36
C LYS A 189 1.35 5.98 9.42
N SER A 190 0.27 5.21 9.40
CA SER A 190 -0.81 5.30 10.37
C SER A 190 -0.76 4.11 11.31
N ASN A 191 -0.35 4.36 12.55
CA ASN A 191 -0.40 3.35 13.62
C ASN A 191 -1.84 2.86 13.86
N LEU A 192 -2.82 3.75 13.74
CA LEU A 192 -4.24 3.41 13.90
C LEU A 192 -4.70 2.45 12.80
N PHE A 193 -4.40 2.75 11.53
CA PHE A 193 -4.82 1.88 10.42
C PHE A 193 -4.06 0.55 10.45
N THR A 194 -2.80 0.59 10.83
CA THR A 194 -1.98 -0.61 11.03
C THR A 194 -2.59 -1.49 12.13
N ALA A 195 -2.92 -0.91 13.29
CA ALA A 195 -3.58 -1.63 14.38
C ALA A 195 -4.96 -2.17 13.97
N PHE A 196 -5.74 -1.40 13.21
CA PHE A 196 -7.02 -1.85 12.67
C PHE A 196 -6.86 -3.03 11.71
N TYR A 197 -5.88 -2.97 10.81
CA TYR A 197 -5.58 -4.05 9.87
C TYR A 197 -5.16 -5.34 10.61
N VAL A 198 -4.21 -5.24 11.54
CA VAL A 198 -3.76 -6.36 12.37
C VAL A 198 -4.94 -6.94 13.17
N SER A 199 -5.77 -6.09 13.76
CA SER A 199 -6.97 -6.50 14.51
C SER A 199 -7.99 -7.20 13.61
N LYS A 200 -8.21 -6.70 12.38
CA LYS A 200 -9.10 -7.31 11.39
C LYS A 200 -8.61 -8.71 11.00
N MET A 201 -7.31 -8.87 10.74
CA MET A 201 -6.72 -10.18 10.40
C MET A 201 -6.81 -11.16 11.58
N PHE A 202 -6.55 -10.69 12.80
CA PHE A 202 -6.73 -11.49 14.01
C PHE A 202 -8.18 -11.93 14.19
N LEU A 203 -9.13 -11.00 14.08
CA LEU A 203 -10.57 -11.29 14.21
C LEU A 203 -11.05 -12.26 13.12
N LEU A 204 -10.53 -12.14 11.89
CA LEU A 204 -10.83 -13.08 10.81
C LEU A 204 -10.37 -14.51 11.18
N THR A 205 -9.15 -14.67 11.66
CA THR A 205 -8.63 -15.96 12.12
C THR A 205 -9.51 -16.53 13.24
N VAL A 206 -9.84 -15.73 14.26
CA VAL A 206 -10.72 -16.15 15.35
C VAL A 206 -12.11 -16.55 14.83
N ALA A 207 -12.69 -15.78 13.91
CA ALA A 207 -14.00 -16.06 13.34
C ALA A 207 -14.03 -17.37 12.55
N VAL A 208 -12.99 -17.66 11.76
CA VAL A 208 -12.86 -18.92 11.02
C VAL A 208 -12.84 -20.11 11.98
N PHE A 209 -11.99 -20.05 13.02
CA PHE A 209 -11.89 -21.14 14.00
C PHE A 209 -13.13 -21.27 14.88
N ALA A 210 -13.80 -20.17 15.23
CA ALA A 210 -15.10 -20.20 15.89
C ALA A 210 -16.17 -20.87 15.00
N GLY A 211 -16.18 -20.56 13.70
CA GLY A 211 -17.04 -21.22 12.72
C GLY A 211 -16.80 -22.73 12.64
N ILE A 212 -15.53 -23.17 12.60
CA ILE A 212 -15.15 -24.58 12.63
C ILE A 212 -15.63 -25.24 13.93
N ALA A 213 -15.42 -24.60 15.08
CA ALA A 213 -15.86 -25.13 16.37
C ALA A 213 -17.40 -25.26 16.44
N ILE A 214 -18.14 -24.27 15.93
CA ILE A 214 -19.60 -24.32 15.86
C ILE A 214 -20.07 -25.43 14.91
N ALA A 215 -19.48 -25.56 13.72
CA ALA A 215 -19.83 -26.61 12.77
C ALA A 215 -19.55 -28.00 13.34
N TYR A 216 -18.39 -28.18 13.98
CA TYR A 216 -18.05 -29.42 14.67
C TYR A 216 -19.07 -29.77 15.76
N TYR A 217 -19.43 -28.80 16.60
CA TYR A 217 -20.34 -29.05 17.72
C TYR A 217 -21.80 -29.23 17.28
N LYS A 218 -22.31 -28.33 16.44
CA LYS A 218 -23.72 -28.31 16.05
C LYS A 218 -24.07 -29.28 14.92
N ILE A 219 -23.13 -29.58 14.03
CA ILE A 219 -23.41 -30.40 12.85
C ILE A 219 -22.83 -31.79 13.08
N PHE A 220 -21.53 -31.90 13.32
CA PHE A 220 -20.87 -33.20 13.40
C PHE A 220 -21.25 -33.98 14.66
N LEU A 221 -21.16 -33.38 15.85
CA LEU A 221 -21.59 -34.05 17.08
C LEU A 221 -23.11 -34.24 17.13
N TYR A 222 -23.92 -33.30 16.62
CA TYR A 222 -25.36 -33.55 16.53
C TYR A 222 -25.72 -34.70 15.57
N VAL A 223 -25.04 -34.85 14.43
CA VAL A 223 -25.28 -35.98 13.51
C VAL A 223 -24.85 -37.31 14.13
N ILE A 224 -23.72 -37.33 14.84
CA ILE A 224 -23.18 -38.55 15.47
C ILE A 224 -23.97 -38.95 16.73
N PHE A 225 -24.42 -37.98 17.52
CA PHE A 225 -25.03 -38.23 18.84
C PHE A 225 -26.54 -37.98 18.88
N GLY A 226 -27.09 -37.18 17.95
CA GLY A 226 -28.50 -36.77 17.90
C GLY A 226 -29.45 -37.83 17.35
N LYS A 227 -28.95 -38.93 16.77
CA LYS A 227 -29.78 -40.08 16.36
C LYS A 227 -30.18 -41.02 17.51
N ARG A 228 -29.94 -40.66 18.77
CA ARG A 228 -30.33 -41.48 19.94
C ARG A 228 -31.39 -40.81 20.82
N LYS A 229 -32.43 -40.28 20.20
CA LYS A 229 -33.75 -40.14 20.83
C LYS A 229 -34.81 -40.36 19.76
N GLU A 230 -35.17 -41.64 19.58
CA GLU A 230 -36.51 -42.13 19.28
C GLU A 230 -36.36 -43.60 18.92
N ASN A 231 -36.53 -44.46 19.92
CA ASN A 231 -37.34 -45.66 19.82
C ASN A 231 -37.36 -46.33 21.20
N ILE A 232 -38.53 -46.21 21.84
CA ILE A 232 -39.20 -47.16 22.75
C ILE A 232 -38.42 -47.56 24.00
#